data_AF-A0A397TBP0-F1
#
_entry.id   AF-A0A397TBP0-F1
#
_cell.length_a   1.000
_cell.length_b   1.000
_cell.length_c   1.000
_cell.angle_alpha   90.00
_cell.angle_beta   90.00
_cell.angle_gamma   90.00
#
_symmetry.space_group_name_H-M   'P 1'
#
loop_
_entity.id
_entity.type
_entity.pdbx_description
1 polymer ?
#
loop_
_entity_poly.entity_id
_entity_poly.type
_entity_poly.pdbx_seq_one_letter_code
_entity_poly.pdbx_strand_id
1 'polypeptide(L)'
;MFFLKITQMVHKTIFPTYFITRQIHCFQLLKPFSRTLMTWNNLYHKNKLLKNQLEVLQKEKNLIKVQQTERRRKITKVNLKRRWIVNNTIQNEMRNYVYFIDLEETNILLLDMILRGEFVALYGAKASGKSTRVVQVMEKLKSQGIICIYITFKQFNMKTINTFWSALGIALHINAPKYFGQDDIKSANDFILKFQKEQWNDNHVVLFIDEFDILFEAYDYIKSSFLGTIRAIKNSRKNYALLSLVIIGSFNILHLDSNRIITSSFRNPNFTLEQVQTIYKEFENDTKITIDPEVIKDIYIRTNGHASLVCLCGKAIHLYLISELNRNRKLSFSTWLNFTINSIHDIIADYNIFKKMIITLTKKKEVIPAIEFL
;
A
#
# COMPACT_ATOMS: atom_id res chain seq x y z
N MET A 1 -0.24 -9.28 -27.39
CA MET A 1 0.53 -10.35 -26.73
C MET A 1 1.17 -9.90 -25.40
N PHE A 2 1.81 -8.72 -25.37
CA PHE A 2 2.45 -8.14 -24.17
C PHE A 2 1.52 -7.90 -22.96
N PHE A 3 0.30 -7.37 -23.14
CA PHE A 3 -0.66 -7.22 -22.03
C PHE A 3 -1.14 -8.54 -21.44
N LEU A 4 -1.40 -9.53 -22.30
CA LEU A 4 -1.75 -10.87 -21.85
C LEU A 4 -0.57 -11.50 -21.09
N LYS A 5 0.67 -11.26 -21.54
CA LYS A 5 1.90 -11.67 -20.86
C LYS A 5 2.16 -10.92 -19.55
N ILE A 6 1.91 -9.61 -19.44
CA ILE A 6 1.97 -8.87 -18.17
C ILE A 6 0.91 -9.40 -17.21
N THR A 7 -0.32 -9.58 -17.67
CA THR A 7 -1.42 -10.11 -16.85
C THR A 7 -1.13 -11.55 -16.43
N GLN A 8 -0.62 -12.40 -17.33
CA GLN A 8 -0.17 -13.77 -17.03
C GLN A 8 1.09 -13.80 -16.15
N MET A 9 2.03 -12.86 -16.28
CA MET A 9 3.19 -12.73 -15.40
C MET A 9 2.78 -12.23 -14.02
N VAL A 10 1.83 -11.30 -13.92
CA VAL A 10 1.20 -10.86 -12.66
C VAL A 10 0.49 -12.04 -11.99
N HIS A 11 -0.06 -12.98 -12.77
CA HIS A 11 -0.63 -14.23 -12.27
C HIS A 11 0.43 -15.31 -11.93
N LYS A 12 1.60 -15.35 -12.58
CA LYS A 12 2.60 -16.43 -12.46
C LYS A 12 3.84 -16.09 -11.61
N THR A 13 4.14 -14.83 -11.31
CA THR A 13 5.42 -14.46 -10.63
C THR A 13 5.38 -14.46 -9.11
N ILE A 14 4.44 -15.19 -8.51
CA ILE A 14 4.34 -15.34 -7.06
C ILE A 14 4.18 -16.83 -6.75
N PHE A 15 5.32 -17.55 -6.65
CA PHE A 15 5.68 -18.66 -5.71
C PHE A 15 6.76 -19.63 -6.24
N PRO A 16 7.48 -20.39 -5.35
CA PRO A 16 8.94 -20.53 -5.41
C PRO A 16 9.44 -21.97 -5.69
N THR A 17 10.71 -22.10 -6.07
CA THR A 17 11.49 -23.33 -5.90
C THR A 17 12.48 -23.17 -4.75
N TYR A 18 12.42 -24.11 -3.79
CA TYR A 18 13.28 -24.24 -2.61
C TYR A 18 14.77 -24.44 -2.96
N PHE A 19 15.69 -23.98 -2.11
CA PHE A 19 16.80 -24.80 -1.57
C PHE A 19 17.52 -24.15 -0.37
N ILE A 20 18.12 -25.03 0.45
CA ILE A 20 18.63 -24.90 1.82
C ILE A 20 20.17 -24.65 1.86
N THR A 21 20.60 -23.78 2.80
CA THR A 21 21.90 -23.55 3.50
C THR A 21 23.28 -23.81 2.87
N ARG A 22 24.24 -22.90 3.15
CA ARG A 22 25.49 -23.22 3.90
C ARG A 22 26.17 -22.00 4.53
N GLN A 23 26.72 -22.23 5.73
CA GLN A 23 27.46 -21.35 6.65
C GLN A 23 28.82 -20.90 6.08
N ILE A 24 29.33 -19.74 6.57
CA ILE A 24 30.73 -19.58 7.04
C ILE A 24 30.75 -18.63 8.26
N HIS A 25 31.45 -19.05 9.32
CA HIS A 25 31.66 -18.36 10.60
C HIS A 25 33.11 -17.81 10.68
N CYS A 26 33.24 -16.59 11.24
CA CYS A 26 34.30 -15.97 12.09
C CYS A 26 35.82 -16.18 11.88
N PHE A 27 36.62 -15.10 12.04
CA PHE A 27 37.52 -14.77 13.19
C PHE A 27 38.24 -13.40 12.93
N GLN A 28 37.99 -12.35 13.73
CA GLN A 28 38.80 -11.74 14.82
C GLN A 28 40.18 -11.12 14.45
N LEU A 29 40.43 -9.87 14.88
CA LEU A 29 41.32 -9.53 16.03
C LEU A 29 41.43 -8.01 16.31
N LEU A 30 41.85 -7.70 17.54
CA LEU A 30 41.74 -6.45 18.32
C LEU A 30 43.00 -5.55 18.34
N LYS A 31 42.75 -4.21 18.44
CA LYS A 31 43.42 -3.13 19.24
C LYS A 31 44.90 -2.74 18.93
N PRO A 32 45.47 -1.59 19.44
CA PRO A 32 44.95 -0.57 20.40
C PRO A 32 45.20 0.95 20.07
N PHE A 33 44.55 1.80 20.89
CA PHE A 33 44.78 3.21 21.35
C PHE A 33 45.95 4.08 20.82
N SER A 34 45.71 5.39 20.55
CA SER A 34 45.85 6.50 21.54
C SER A 34 45.69 7.94 20.95
N ARG A 35 45.38 8.89 21.87
CA ARG A 35 45.60 10.37 21.84
C ARG A 35 44.74 11.27 20.93
N THR A 36 43.81 12.01 21.54
CA THR A 36 43.93 13.49 21.69
C THR A 36 42.81 14.04 22.59
N LEU A 37 43.21 14.57 23.75
CA LEU A 37 42.35 15.12 24.78
C LEU A 37 42.28 16.65 24.64
N MET A 38 41.72 17.14 23.53
CA MET A 38 41.47 18.57 23.33
C MET A 38 39.97 18.85 23.13
N THR A 39 39.39 19.42 24.19
CA THR A 39 38.18 20.27 24.23
C THR A 39 36.81 19.63 23.98
N TRP A 40 36.40 18.71 24.87
CA TRP A 40 35.01 18.25 25.00
C TRP A 40 34.00 19.41 25.19
N ASN A 41 34.39 20.49 25.88
CA ASN A 41 33.52 21.66 26.07
C ASN A 41 33.23 22.43 24.77
N ASN A 42 34.20 22.53 23.85
CA ASN A 42 33.98 23.15 22.54
C ASN A 42 33.04 22.30 21.67
N LEU A 43 33.19 20.97 21.71
CA LEU A 43 32.30 20.05 21.01
C LEU A 43 30.87 20.09 21.57
N TYR A 44 30.71 20.23 22.89
CA TYR A 44 29.40 20.33 23.52
C TYR A 44 28.67 21.62 23.13
N HIS A 45 29.35 22.78 23.18
CA HIS A 45 28.75 24.06 22.76
C HIS A 45 28.42 24.09 21.27
N LYS A 46 29.31 23.55 20.41
CA LYS A 46 29.07 23.47 18.97
C LYS A 46 27.90 22.54 18.63
N ASN A 47 27.75 21.42 19.33
CA ASN A 47 26.60 20.52 19.17
C ASN A 47 25.28 21.14 19.65
N LYS A 48 25.29 21.94 20.73
CA LYS A 48 24.11 22.66 21.21
C LYS A 48 23.66 23.73 20.21
N LEU A 49 24.62 24.48 19.63
CA LEU A 49 24.34 25.48 18.59
C LEU A 49 23.76 24.83 17.33
N LEU A 50 24.35 23.70 16.89
CA LEU A 50 23.89 22.95 15.73
C LEU A 50 22.48 22.37 15.92
N LYS A 51 22.15 21.87 17.12
CA LYS A 51 20.78 21.40 17.44
C LYS A 51 19.76 22.52 17.33
N ASN A 52 20.05 23.69 17.89
CA ASN A 52 19.15 24.84 17.83
C ASN A 52 18.94 25.32 16.38
N GLN A 53 20.00 25.33 15.56
CA GLN A 53 19.89 25.64 14.13
C GLN A 53 19.06 24.60 13.37
N LEU A 54 19.18 23.32 13.71
CA LEU A 54 18.39 22.24 13.12
C LEU A 54 16.89 22.36 13.46
N GLU A 55 16.57 22.74 14.69
CA GLU A 55 15.18 22.96 15.12
C GLU A 55 14.54 24.17 14.42
N VAL A 56 15.30 25.26 14.23
CA VAL A 56 14.83 26.43 13.47
C VAL A 56 14.58 26.06 12.01
N LEU A 57 15.52 25.34 11.37
CA LEU A 57 15.36 24.87 9.99
C LEU A 57 14.19 23.87 9.83
N GLN A 58 13.91 23.05 10.84
CA GLN A 58 12.74 22.16 10.85
C GLN A 58 11.43 22.95 11.00
N LYS A 59 11.40 23.98 11.83
CA LYS A 59 10.23 24.88 11.96
C LYS A 59 9.97 25.65 10.67
N GLU A 60 11.00 26.18 10.02
CA GLU A 60 10.88 26.86 8.73
C GLU A 60 10.41 25.91 7.61
N LYS A 61 10.97 24.69 7.54
CA LYS A 61 10.50 23.67 6.59
C LYS A 61 9.04 23.30 6.83
N ASN A 62 8.59 23.21 8.09
CA ASN A 62 7.20 22.93 8.42
C ASN A 62 6.30 24.12 8.04
N LEU A 63 6.72 25.36 8.28
CA LEU A 63 5.98 26.56 7.91
C LEU A 63 5.83 26.69 6.38
N ILE A 64 6.91 26.44 5.64
CA ILE A 64 6.89 26.41 4.16
C ILE A 64 5.98 25.29 3.66
N LYS A 65 5.99 24.12 4.30
CA LYS A 65 5.12 23.00 3.94
C LYS A 65 3.65 23.31 4.21
N VAL A 66 3.32 23.99 5.31
CA VAL A 66 1.96 24.46 5.63
C VAL A 66 1.51 25.51 4.62
N GLN A 67 2.34 26.52 4.33
CA GLN A 67 2.04 27.56 3.34
C GLN A 67 1.90 27.01 1.91
N GLN A 68 2.70 26.01 1.52
CA GLN A 68 2.54 25.29 0.25
C GLN A 68 1.25 24.46 0.23
N THR A 69 0.84 23.89 1.37
CA THR A 69 -0.42 23.13 1.51
C THR A 69 -1.63 24.07 1.43
N GLU A 70 -1.54 25.26 2.02
CA GLU A 70 -2.58 26.29 1.93
C GLU A 70 -2.66 26.93 0.54
N ARG A 71 -1.52 27.17 -0.13
CA ARG A 71 -1.50 27.57 -1.54
C ARG A 71 -2.10 26.49 -2.45
N ARG A 72 -1.82 25.21 -2.21
CA ARG A 72 -2.48 24.09 -2.90
C ARG A 72 -3.99 24.05 -2.63
N ARG A 73 -4.43 24.33 -1.39
CA ARG A 73 -5.86 24.43 -1.01
C ARG A 73 -6.58 25.62 -1.65
N LYS A 74 -5.91 26.77 -1.83
CA LYS A 74 -6.48 27.94 -2.53
C LYS A 74 -6.56 27.74 -4.05
N ILE A 75 -5.61 27.01 -4.66
CA ILE A 75 -5.64 26.68 -6.10
C ILE A 75 -6.69 25.59 -6.42
N THR A 76 -7.07 24.74 -5.46
CA THR A 76 -8.03 23.63 -5.65
C THR A 76 -9.50 24.03 -5.56
N LYS A 77 -9.85 25.28 -5.24
CA LYS A 77 -11.24 25.77 -5.26
C LYS A 77 -11.73 26.23 -6.65
N VAL A 78 -10.87 26.15 -7.66
CA VAL A 78 -11.22 26.38 -9.07
C VAL A 78 -11.66 25.05 -9.68
N ASN A 79 -12.95 24.90 -10.04
CA ASN A 79 -13.57 23.81 -10.82
C ASN A 79 -12.63 22.62 -11.15
N LEU A 80 -12.37 21.74 -10.18
CA LEU A 80 -11.47 20.61 -10.38
C LEU A 80 -12.20 19.54 -11.18
N LYS A 81 -11.85 19.43 -12.47
CA LYS A 81 -12.22 18.27 -13.29
C LYS A 81 -11.66 16.99 -12.64
N ARG A 82 -12.44 15.91 -12.65
CA ARG A 82 -11.98 14.60 -12.18
C ARG A 82 -10.78 14.11 -12.98
N ARG A 83 -9.87 13.40 -12.30
CA ARG A 83 -8.63 12.89 -12.90
C ARG A 83 -8.42 11.40 -12.65
N TRP A 84 -7.65 10.77 -13.53
CA TRP A 84 -7.19 9.40 -13.37
C TRP A 84 -6.02 9.32 -12.37
N ILE A 85 -6.13 8.46 -11.36
CA ILE A 85 -5.06 8.15 -10.40
C ILE A 85 -4.70 6.67 -10.51
N VAL A 86 -3.39 6.38 -10.51
CA VAL A 86 -2.88 5.03 -10.74
C VAL A 86 -2.00 4.51 -9.58
N ASN A 87 -1.39 5.40 -8.78
CA ASN A 87 -0.34 5.04 -7.81
C ASN A 87 -0.64 5.34 -6.33
N ASN A 88 -1.84 5.82 -6.00
CA ASN A 88 -2.15 6.24 -4.65
C ASN A 88 -3.44 5.58 -4.17
N THR A 89 -3.46 5.27 -2.87
CA THR A 89 -4.68 4.99 -2.14
C THR A 89 -5.63 6.18 -2.28
N ILE A 90 -6.85 5.93 -2.73
CA ILE A 90 -7.87 6.96 -2.87
C ILE A 90 -8.51 7.15 -1.49
N GLN A 91 -8.23 8.29 -0.87
CA GLN A 91 -8.85 8.69 0.39
C GLN A 91 -10.25 9.24 0.15
N ASN A 92 -11.07 9.30 1.19
CA ASN A 92 -12.47 9.72 1.10
C ASN A 92 -12.60 11.15 0.54
N GLU A 93 -11.72 12.05 0.97
CA GLU A 93 -11.75 13.45 0.52
C GLU A 93 -11.38 13.59 -0.97
N MET A 94 -10.79 12.56 -1.56
CA MET A 94 -10.37 12.56 -2.96
C MET A 94 -11.43 12.02 -3.92
N ARG A 95 -12.44 11.28 -3.43
CA ARG A 95 -13.38 10.51 -4.28
C ARG A 95 -14.07 11.38 -5.33
N ASN A 96 -14.52 12.57 -4.95
CA ASN A 96 -15.21 13.50 -5.86
C ASN A 96 -14.31 14.11 -6.95
N TYR A 97 -12.99 13.94 -6.84
CA TYR A 97 -12.00 14.54 -7.74
C TYR A 97 -11.29 13.52 -8.62
N VAL A 98 -11.68 12.25 -8.55
CA VAL A 98 -11.03 11.17 -9.28
C VAL A 98 -12.06 10.23 -9.88
N TYR A 99 -11.71 9.57 -10.97
CA TYR A 99 -12.50 8.45 -11.47
C TYR A 99 -12.29 7.26 -10.52
N PHE A 100 -13.38 6.81 -9.91
CA PHE A 100 -13.38 5.87 -8.79
C PHE A 100 -14.57 4.93 -8.90
N ILE A 101 -14.35 3.65 -8.60
CA ILE A 101 -15.41 2.65 -8.50
C ILE A 101 -15.71 2.44 -7.03
N ASP A 102 -16.97 2.66 -6.64
CA ASP A 102 -17.43 2.29 -5.31
C ASP A 102 -17.53 0.77 -5.18
N LEU A 103 -16.91 0.22 -4.15
CA LEU A 103 -16.86 -1.22 -3.89
C LEU A 103 -17.80 -1.63 -2.76
N GLU A 104 -18.73 -0.78 -2.30
CA GLU A 104 -19.62 -1.05 -1.16
C GLU A 104 -20.25 -2.46 -1.22
N GLU A 105 -20.85 -2.84 -2.36
CA GLU A 105 -21.45 -4.16 -2.54
C GLU A 105 -20.43 -5.30 -2.40
N THR A 106 -19.24 -5.14 -3.00
CA THR A 106 -18.18 -6.17 -2.93
C THR A 106 -17.45 -6.20 -1.58
N ASN A 107 -17.63 -5.16 -0.75
CA ASN A 107 -17.03 -5.06 0.58
C ASN A 107 -17.84 -5.80 1.64
N ILE A 108 -19.10 -6.18 1.36
CA ILE A 108 -19.99 -6.86 2.32
C ILE A 108 -19.31 -8.10 2.92
N LEU A 109 -18.70 -8.95 2.09
CA LEU A 109 -18.03 -10.16 2.54
C LEU A 109 -16.81 -9.87 3.44
N LEU A 110 -15.99 -8.87 3.08
CA LEU A 110 -14.84 -8.48 3.89
C LEU A 110 -15.26 -7.88 5.23
N LEU A 111 -16.33 -7.07 5.23
CA LEU A 111 -16.91 -6.51 6.45
C LEU A 111 -17.45 -7.62 7.37
N ASP A 112 -18.18 -8.59 6.84
CA ASP A 112 -18.71 -9.73 7.59
C ASP A 112 -17.58 -10.54 8.26
N MET A 113 -16.50 -10.85 7.53
CA MET A 113 -15.32 -11.51 8.10
C MET A 113 -14.74 -10.72 9.29
N ILE A 114 -14.54 -9.41 9.12
CA ILE A 114 -13.99 -8.53 10.17
C ILE A 114 -14.92 -8.49 11.39
N LEU A 115 -16.23 -8.37 11.19
CA LEU A 115 -17.22 -8.27 12.27
C LEU A 115 -17.38 -9.58 13.04
N ARG A 116 -17.12 -10.74 12.41
CA ARG A 116 -17.01 -12.04 13.11
C ARG A 116 -15.74 -12.18 13.95
N GLY A 117 -14.86 -11.19 13.90
CA GLY A 117 -13.56 -11.20 14.58
C GLY A 117 -12.53 -12.11 13.90
N GLU A 118 -12.67 -12.34 12.60
CA GLU A 118 -11.71 -13.12 11.84
C GLU A 118 -10.41 -12.34 11.62
N PHE A 119 -9.29 -13.05 11.52
CA PHE A 119 -8.01 -12.47 11.16
C PHE A 119 -7.83 -12.70 9.66
N VAL A 120 -7.96 -11.62 8.90
CA VAL A 120 -8.17 -11.65 7.46
C VAL A 120 -6.89 -11.31 6.72
N ALA A 121 -6.52 -12.14 5.74
CA ALA A 121 -5.50 -11.80 4.76
C ALA A 121 -6.14 -11.18 3.51
N LEU A 122 -6.04 -9.86 3.37
CA LEU A 122 -6.43 -9.13 2.15
C LEU A 122 -5.28 -9.15 1.14
N TYR A 123 -5.41 -9.96 0.10
CA TYR A 123 -4.34 -10.16 -0.89
C TYR A 123 -4.78 -9.84 -2.31
N GLY A 124 -3.80 -9.61 -3.18
CA GLY A 124 -4.04 -9.33 -4.59
C GLY A 124 -2.83 -8.71 -5.27
N ALA A 125 -2.91 -8.52 -6.59
CA ALA A 125 -1.81 -7.96 -7.37
C ALA A 125 -1.37 -6.58 -6.87
N LYS A 126 -0.11 -6.24 -7.13
CA LYS A 126 0.41 -4.90 -6.79
C LYS A 126 -0.39 -3.85 -7.56
N ALA A 127 -0.82 -2.80 -6.85
CA ALA A 127 -1.66 -1.75 -7.43
C ALA A 127 -3.04 -2.22 -7.93
N SER A 128 -3.60 -3.29 -7.34
CA SER A 128 -4.97 -3.73 -7.62
C SER A 128 -6.06 -2.93 -6.88
N GLY A 129 -5.69 -1.93 -6.08
CA GLY A 129 -6.64 -1.12 -5.29
C GLY A 129 -6.92 -1.62 -3.87
N LYS A 130 -6.16 -2.58 -3.33
CA LYS A 130 -6.34 -3.11 -1.96
C LYS A 130 -6.45 -2.01 -0.89
N SER A 131 -5.46 -1.12 -0.82
CA SER A 131 -5.43 -0.06 0.19
C SER A 131 -6.61 0.91 0.02
N THR A 132 -7.05 1.17 -1.22
CA THR A 132 -8.26 1.96 -1.50
C THR A 132 -9.51 1.29 -0.97
N ARG A 133 -9.66 -0.03 -1.17
CA ARG A 133 -10.76 -0.80 -0.59
C ARG A 133 -10.77 -0.73 0.94
N VAL A 134 -9.61 -0.86 1.57
CA VAL A 134 -9.49 -0.78 3.04
C VAL A 134 -9.99 0.54 3.58
N VAL A 135 -9.74 1.65 2.88
CA VAL A 135 -10.27 2.97 3.27
C VAL A 135 -11.80 2.96 3.32
N GLN A 136 -12.49 2.35 2.34
CA GLN A 136 -13.95 2.24 2.36
C GLN A 136 -14.46 1.35 3.50
N VAL A 137 -13.79 0.21 3.73
CA VAL A 137 -14.13 -0.71 4.83
C VAL A 137 -13.98 -0.01 6.18
N MET A 138 -12.88 0.73 6.38
CA MET A 138 -12.64 1.49 7.61
C MET A 138 -13.71 2.57 7.83
N GLU A 139 -14.20 3.22 6.79
CA GLU A 139 -15.29 4.20 6.90
C GLU A 139 -16.57 3.54 7.44
N LYS A 140 -16.95 2.39 6.89
CA LYS A 140 -18.13 1.66 7.34
C LYS A 140 -17.99 1.17 8.79
N LEU A 141 -16.83 0.62 9.16
CA LEU A 141 -16.55 0.18 10.53
C LEU A 141 -16.59 1.36 11.52
N LYS A 142 -15.98 2.50 11.18
CA LYS A 142 -16.02 3.71 12.00
C LYS A 142 -17.45 4.22 12.19
N SER A 143 -18.30 4.15 11.17
CA SER A 143 -19.71 4.52 11.29
C SER A 143 -20.50 3.63 12.26
N GLN A 144 -20.00 2.42 12.54
CA GLN A 144 -20.53 1.48 13.53
C GLN A 144 -19.89 1.64 14.92
N GLY A 145 -19.06 2.67 15.13
CA GLY A 145 -18.37 2.91 16.40
C GLY A 145 -17.11 2.07 16.61
N ILE A 146 -16.67 1.31 15.60
CA ILE A 146 -15.45 0.49 15.70
C ILE A 146 -14.20 1.36 15.49
N ILE A 147 -13.21 1.17 16.34
CA ILE A 147 -11.93 1.89 16.25
C ILE A 147 -11.05 1.20 15.20
N CYS A 148 -10.77 1.89 14.09
CA CYS A 148 -9.87 1.36 13.06
C CYS A 148 -8.49 2.03 13.15
N ILE A 149 -7.44 1.22 13.30
CA ILE A 149 -6.05 1.66 13.30
C ILE A 149 -5.38 1.12 12.03
N TYR A 150 -4.79 2.00 11.23
CA TYR A 150 -4.08 1.62 10.01
C TYR A 150 -2.60 1.91 10.15
N ILE A 151 -1.76 0.91 9.91
CA ILE A 151 -0.30 1.05 9.89
C ILE A 151 0.27 0.40 8.63
N THR A 152 1.51 0.75 8.29
CA THR A 152 2.23 0.15 7.16
C THR A 152 3.65 -0.27 7.58
N PHE A 153 4.08 -1.44 7.11
CA PHE A 153 5.44 -1.94 7.36
C PHE A 153 6.51 -1.36 6.43
N LYS A 154 6.14 -0.51 5.48
CA LYS A 154 7.06 0.09 4.49
C LYS A 154 8.36 0.66 5.05
N GLN A 155 8.26 1.28 6.22
CA GLN A 155 9.34 2.04 6.86
C GLN A 155 9.87 1.33 8.12
N PHE A 156 9.46 0.09 8.37
CA PHE A 156 9.86 -0.62 9.58
C PHE A 156 11.30 -1.09 9.48
N ASN A 157 12.06 -0.79 10.53
CA ASN A 157 13.40 -1.35 10.69
C ASN A 157 13.28 -2.72 11.36
N MET A 158 13.42 -3.79 10.59
CA MET A 158 13.27 -5.18 11.06
C MET A 158 14.62 -5.85 11.37
N LYS A 159 15.55 -5.12 12.01
CA LYS A 159 16.89 -5.65 12.36
C LYS A 159 16.91 -6.45 13.65
N THR A 160 16.13 -6.05 14.66
CA THR A 160 16.05 -6.72 15.97
C THR A 160 14.62 -6.70 16.51
N ILE A 161 14.29 -7.57 17.49
CA ILE A 161 12.97 -7.57 18.15
C ILE A 161 12.64 -6.21 18.75
N ASN A 162 13.58 -5.60 19.49
CA ASN A 162 13.33 -4.33 20.17
C ASN A 162 13.09 -3.18 19.18
N THR A 163 13.85 -3.16 18.07
CA THR A 163 13.67 -2.13 17.03
C THR A 163 12.36 -2.33 16.27
N PHE A 164 11.95 -3.58 16.04
CA PHE A 164 10.65 -3.91 15.46
C PHE A 164 9.49 -3.44 16.34
N TRP A 165 9.46 -3.83 17.63
CA TRP A 165 8.35 -3.45 18.52
C TRP A 165 8.31 -1.95 18.79
N SER A 166 9.47 -1.28 18.93
CA SER A 166 9.51 0.18 19.06
C SER A 166 9.01 0.87 17.78
N ALA A 167 9.36 0.37 16.59
CA ALA A 167 8.84 0.90 15.32
C ALA A 167 7.33 0.69 15.21
N LEU A 168 6.82 -0.46 15.68
CA LEU A 168 5.38 -0.72 15.76
C LEU A 168 4.68 0.25 16.69
N GLY A 169 5.21 0.47 17.90
CA GLY A 169 4.67 1.42 18.86
C GLY A 169 4.63 2.85 18.31
N ILE A 170 5.71 3.30 17.67
CA ILE A 170 5.75 4.61 17.00
C ILE A 170 4.70 4.69 15.89
N ALA A 171 4.54 3.64 15.07
CA ALA A 171 3.54 3.63 14.01
C ALA A 171 2.10 3.69 14.56
N LEU A 172 1.82 2.99 15.67
CA LEU A 172 0.54 3.05 16.36
C LEU A 172 0.30 4.45 16.95
N HIS A 173 1.30 5.05 17.60
CA HIS A 173 1.21 6.42 18.11
C HIS A 173 0.92 7.44 17.00
N ILE A 174 1.62 7.36 15.87
CA ILE A 174 1.42 8.30 14.74
C ILE A 174 -0.01 8.18 14.17
N ASN A 175 -0.51 6.96 14.00
CA ASN A 175 -1.80 6.73 13.32
C ASN A 175 -2.99 6.75 14.28
N ALA A 176 -2.76 6.64 15.58
CA ALA A 176 -3.77 6.58 16.63
C ALA A 176 -3.29 7.27 17.93
N PRO A 177 -2.87 8.55 17.90
CA PRO A 177 -2.25 9.24 19.04
C PRO A 177 -3.18 9.41 20.25
N LYS A 178 -4.50 9.35 20.02
CA LYS A 178 -5.51 9.35 21.09
C LYS A 178 -5.41 8.09 21.96
N TYR A 179 -4.96 6.98 21.40
CA TYR A 179 -4.97 5.66 22.05
C TYR A 179 -3.59 5.19 22.48
N PHE A 180 -2.52 5.65 21.83
CA PHE A 180 -1.15 5.25 22.13
C PHE A 180 -0.28 6.47 22.42
N GLY A 181 0.42 6.45 23.53
CA GLY A 181 1.57 7.32 23.80
C GLY A 181 2.81 6.90 23.01
N GLN A 182 3.81 7.79 22.97
CA GLN A 182 5.04 7.57 22.18
C GLN A 182 5.84 6.34 22.60
N ASP A 183 5.78 5.98 23.89
CA ASP A 183 6.57 4.91 24.50
C ASP A 183 5.73 3.75 25.02
N ASP A 184 4.43 3.70 24.68
CA ASP A 184 3.48 2.72 25.20
C ASP A 184 3.79 1.29 24.78
N ILE A 185 4.45 1.09 23.64
CA ILE A 185 4.74 -0.24 23.08
C ILE A 185 6.20 -0.30 22.65
N LYS A 186 7.00 -1.07 23.40
CA LYS A 186 8.41 -1.37 23.10
C LYS A 186 8.70 -2.88 23.04
N SER A 187 7.72 -3.70 23.43
CA SER A 187 7.81 -5.15 23.46
C SER A 187 6.46 -5.81 23.13
N ALA A 188 6.50 -7.13 22.96
CA ALA A 188 5.32 -7.97 22.82
C ALA A 188 4.37 -7.85 24.03
N ASN A 189 4.92 -7.80 25.26
CA ASN A 189 4.13 -7.71 26.48
C ASN A 189 3.39 -6.38 26.57
N ASP A 190 4.06 -5.29 26.20
CA ASP A 190 3.43 -3.97 26.18
C ASP A 190 2.27 -3.94 25.18
N PHE A 191 2.45 -4.56 24.01
CA PHE A 191 1.38 -4.69 23.03
C PHE A 191 0.19 -5.47 23.59
N ILE A 192 0.43 -6.61 24.25
CA ILE A 192 -0.62 -7.41 24.90
C ILE A 192 -1.37 -6.59 25.94
N LEU A 193 -0.66 -5.94 26.86
CA LEU A 193 -1.25 -5.12 27.93
C LEU A 193 -2.06 -3.97 27.36
N LYS A 194 -1.53 -3.30 26.33
CA LYS A 194 -2.19 -2.15 25.72
C LYS A 194 -3.50 -2.51 25.04
N PHE A 195 -3.64 -3.73 24.51
CA PHE A 195 -4.87 -4.20 23.88
C PHE A 195 -5.83 -4.92 24.83
N GLN A 196 -5.56 -4.97 26.14
CA GLN A 196 -6.51 -5.50 27.13
C GLN A 196 -7.83 -4.73 27.10
N LYS A 197 -8.95 -5.44 27.23
CA LYS A 197 -10.29 -4.87 27.03
C LYS A 197 -10.59 -3.69 27.95
N GLU A 198 -10.07 -3.73 29.18
CA GLU A 198 -10.23 -2.69 30.20
C GLU A 198 -9.59 -1.35 29.77
N GLN A 199 -8.54 -1.38 28.94
CA GLN A 199 -7.86 -0.18 28.44
C GLN A 199 -8.67 0.56 27.35
N TRP A 200 -9.74 -0.07 26.83
CA TRP A 200 -10.52 0.44 25.69
C TRP A 200 -11.98 0.71 26.02
N ASN A 201 -12.40 0.65 27.28
CA ASN A 201 -13.80 0.81 27.69
C ASN A 201 -14.74 -0.08 26.86
N ASP A 202 -14.36 -1.35 26.67
CA ASP A 202 -15.07 -2.35 25.87
C ASP A 202 -15.24 -2.03 24.38
N ASN A 203 -14.60 -0.97 23.86
CA ASN A 203 -14.64 -0.65 22.43
C ASN A 203 -13.87 -1.68 21.61
N HIS A 204 -14.44 -2.05 20.46
CA HIS A 204 -13.80 -2.94 19.52
C HIS A 204 -12.78 -2.20 18.64
N VAL A 205 -11.62 -2.83 18.47
CA VAL A 205 -10.51 -2.33 17.67
C VAL A 205 -10.22 -3.26 16.51
N VAL A 206 -10.08 -2.70 15.31
CA VAL A 206 -9.60 -3.42 14.13
C VAL A 206 -8.26 -2.85 13.70
N LEU A 207 -7.23 -3.70 13.64
CA LEU A 207 -5.89 -3.32 13.20
C LEU A 207 -5.69 -3.71 11.74
N PHE A 208 -5.35 -2.74 10.90
CA PHE A 208 -5.00 -2.92 9.51
C PHE A 208 -3.49 -2.74 9.34
N ILE A 209 -2.82 -3.74 8.75
CA ILE A 209 -1.38 -3.71 8.52
C ILE A 209 -1.10 -3.85 7.02
N ASP A 210 -0.70 -2.76 6.38
CA ASP A 210 -0.35 -2.73 4.96
C ASP A 210 1.13 -3.01 4.68
N GLU A 211 1.40 -3.52 3.48
CA GLU A 211 2.69 -4.05 3.06
C GLU A 211 3.22 -5.15 4.00
N PHE A 212 2.32 -6.04 4.43
CA PHE A 212 2.65 -7.13 5.36
C PHE A 212 3.70 -8.10 4.80
N ASP A 213 3.82 -8.19 3.47
CA ASP A 213 4.84 -9.00 2.81
C ASP A 213 6.29 -8.59 3.17
N ILE A 214 6.53 -7.38 3.69
CA ILE A 214 7.84 -6.98 4.20
C ILE A 214 8.26 -7.83 5.40
N LEU A 215 7.30 -8.34 6.19
CA LEU A 215 7.60 -9.18 7.35
C LEU A 215 8.32 -10.49 6.95
N PHE A 216 8.21 -10.95 5.69
CA PHE A 216 8.94 -12.12 5.21
C PHE A 216 10.46 -11.90 5.13
N GLU A 217 10.89 -10.65 4.97
CA GLU A 217 12.31 -10.29 4.94
C GLU A 217 12.93 -10.25 6.35
N ALA A 218 12.09 -10.30 7.40
CA ALA A 218 12.55 -10.32 8.77
C ALA A 218 13.08 -11.68 9.22
N TYR A 219 13.98 -11.66 10.21
CA TYR A 219 14.46 -12.86 10.88
C TYR A 219 13.32 -13.64 11.57
N ASP A 220 13.46 -14.97 11.63
CA ASP A 220 12.44 -15.87 12.19
C ASP A 220 12.04 -15.55 13.62
N TYR A 221 12.98 -15.08 14.45
CA TYR A 221 12.70 -14.71 15.83
C TYR A 221 11.78 -13.46 15.93
N ILE A 222 11.85 -12.53 14.97
CA ILE A 222 10.94 -11.36 14.89
C ILE A 222 9.55 -11.82 14.47
N LYS A 223 9.48 -12.64 13.41
CA LYS A 223 8.22 -13.23 12.93
C LYS A 223 7.52 -13.99 14.05
N SER A 224 8.23 -14.89 14.72
CA SER A 224 7.71 -15.68 15.84
C SER A 224 7.25 -14.81 17.01
N SER A 225 7.98 -13.74 17.34
CA SER A 225 7.58 -12.80 18.40
C SER A 225 6.26 -12.11 18.06
N PHE A 226 6.15 -11.49 16.89
CA PHE A 226 4.94 -10.78 16.48
C PHE A 226 3.76 -11.73 16.28
N LEU A 227 3.93 -12.77 15.47
CA LEU A 227 2.89 -13.74 15.15
C LEU A 227 2.43 -14.52 16.39
N GLY A 228 3.35 -14.89 17.28
CA GLY A 228 3.02 -15.53 18.55
C GLY A 228 2.15 -14.62 19.44
N THR A 229 2.48 -13.33 19.50
CA THR A 229 1.70 -12.32 20.25
C THR A 229 0.27 -12.20 19.71
N ILE A 230 0.13 -12.07 18.39
CA ILE A 230 -1.17 -12.00 17.71
C ILE A 230 -1.99 -13.28 17.95
N ARG A 231 -1.35 -14.46 17.91
CA ARG A 231 -2.01 -15.74 18.20
C ARG A 231 -2.49 -15.82 19.66
N ALA A 232 -1.71 -15.33 20.62
CA ALA A 232 -2.09 -15.31 22.03
C ALA A 232 -3.34 -14.45 22.26
N ILE A 233 -3.40 -13.26 21.65
CA ILE A 233 -4.58 -12.38 21.71
C ILE A 233 -5.81 -13.06 21.10
N LYS A 234 -5.66 -13.65 19.91
CA LYS A 234 -6.74 -14.36 19.20
C LYS A 234 -7.36 -15.49 20.04
N ASN A 235 -6.52 -16.32 20.65
CA ASN A 235 -6.98 -17.46 21.45
C ASN A 235 -7.73 -17.02 22.72
N SER A 236 -7.44 -15.82 23.21
CA SER A 236 -8.05 -15.23 24.42
C SER A 236 -8.89 -14.00 24.09
N ARG A 237 -9.55 -13.97 22.91
CA ARG A 237 -10.25 -12.79 22.36
C ARG A 237 -11.22 -12.07 23.29
N LYS A 238 -11.80 -12.78 24.27
CA LYS A 238 -12.75 -12.20 25.23
C LYS A 238 -12.11 -11.16 26.15
N ASN A 239 -10.79 -11.24 26.34
CA ASN A 239 -10.02 -10.39 27.26
C ASN A 239 -9.35 -9.20 26.56
N TYR A 240 -9.50 -9.07 25.24
CA TYR A 240 -8.81 -8.05 24.45
C TYR A 240 -9.79 -7.23 23.62
N ALA A 241 -9.45 -5.97 23.40
CA ALA A 241 -10.20 -5.05 22.56
C ALA A 241 -10.01 -5.31 21.06
N LEU A 242 -8.92 -6.00 20.67
CA LEU A 242 -8.62 -6.36 19.29
C LEU A 242 -9.65 -7.36 18.76
N LEU A 243 -10.66 -6.84 18.06
CA LEU A 243 -11.72 -7.61 17.42
C LEU A 243 -11.17 -8.40 16.23
N SER A 244 -10.43 -7.73 15.34
CA SER A 244 -9.94 -8.32 14.09
C SER A 244 -8.59 -7.71 13.69
N LEU A 245 -7.80 -8.49 12.97
CA LEU A 245 -6.56 -8.09 12.32
C LEU A 245 -6.71 -8.31 10.82
N VAL A 246 -6.48 -7.27 10.03
CA VAL A 246 -6.47 -7.35 8.57
C VAL A 246 -5.05 -7.11 8.08
N ILE A 247 -4.40 -8.16 7.60
CA ILE A 247 -3.07 -8.06 6.97
C ILE A 247 -3.25 -7.85 5.46
N ILE A 248 -2.55 -6.87 4.90
CA ILE A 248 -2.72 -6.46 3.51
C ILE A 248 -1.38 -6.62 2.79
N GLY A 249 -1.40 -7.25 1.63
CA GLY A 249 -0.17 -7.49 0.90
C GLY A 249 -0.37 -8.12 -0.47
N SER A 250 0.75 -8.46 -1.09
CA SER A 250 0.74 -9.27 -2.32
C SER A 250 0.34 -10.72 -2.02
N PHE A 251 0.24 -11.57 -3.04
CA PHE A 251 -0.08 -12.99 -2.86
C PHE A 251 0.92 -13.71 -1.93
N ASN A 252 2.13 -13.16 -1.74
CA ASN A 252 3.14 -13.66 -0.80
C ASN A 252 2.55 -13.93 0.60
N ILE A 253 1.64 -13.09 1.08
CA ILE A 253 1.09 -13.20 2.45
C ILE A 253 0.32 -14.50 2.68
N LEU A 254 -0.16 -15.18 1.64
CA LEU A 254 -0.84 -16.46 1.78
C LEU A 254 0.11 -17.58 2.25
N HIS A 255 1.42 -17.44 2.08
CA HIS A 255 2.37 -18.47 2.55
C HIS A 255 2.63 -18.39 4.07
N LEU A 256 2.09 -17.37 4.74
CA LEU A 256 2.08 -17.29 6.20
C LEU A 256 1.11 -18.28 6.84
N ASP A 257 0.25 -18.94 6.06
CA ASP A 257 -0.78 -19.84 6.59
C ASP A 257 -0.20 -21.05 7.33
N SER A 258 1.08 -21.38 7.09
CA SER A 258 1.83 -22.36 7.90
C SER A 258 1.82 -22.03 9.41
N ASN A 259 1.55 -20.78 9.78
CA ASN A 259 1.47 -20.31 11.17
C ASN A 259 0.03 -20.23 11.75
N ARG A 260 -1.04 -20.68 11.07
CA ARG A 260 -2.43 -20.79 11.61
C ARG A 260 -3.06 -19.52 12.22
N ILE A 261 -2.52 -18.33 11.96
CA ILE A 261 -3.03 -17.07 12.52
C ILE A 261 -4.16 -16.52 11.68
N ILE A 262 -4.02 -16.59 10.36
CA ILE A 262 -5.03 -16.21 9.39
C ILE A 262 -6.19 -17.21 9.53
N THR A 263 -7.41 -16.71 9.66
CA THR A 263 -8.63 -17.56 9.65
C THR A 263 -9.30 -17.54 8.30
N SER A 264 -9.17 -16.43 7.58
CA SER A 264 -9.82 -16.22 6.30
C SER A 264 -8.91 -15.42 5.39
N SER A 265 -9.03 -15.71 4.10
CA SER A 265 -8.33 -14.97 3.06
C SER A 265 -9.36 -14.32 2.16
N PHE A 266 -9.10 -13.07 1.80
CA PHE A 266 -9.99 -12.29 0.95
C PHE A 266 -9.18 -11.77 -0.24
N ARG A 267 -9.49 -12.31 -1.42
CA ARG A 267 -8.88 -11.88 -2.67
C ARG A 267 -9.49 -10.56 -3.11
N ASN A 268 -8.66 -9.56 -3.33
CA ASN A 268 -9.09 -8.34 -4.00
C ASN A 268 -9.38 -8.64 -5.48
N PRO A 269 -10.65 -8.64 -5.92
CA PRO A 269 -11.01 -8.88 -7.30
C PRO A 269 -10.59 -7.69 -8.15
N ASN A 270 -10.40 -7.96 -9.43
CA ASN A 270 -10.28 -6.93 -10.44
C ASN A 270 -11.66 -6.34 -10.74
N PHE A 271 -11.70 -5.20 -11.43
CA PHE A 271 -12.95 -4.61 -11.87
C PHE A 271 -13.67 -5.52 -12.86
N THR A 272 -14.99 -5.57 -12.78
CA THR A 272 -15.83 -6.21 -13.80
C THR A 272 -15.89 -5.33 -15.05
N LEU A 273 -16.31 -5.91 -16.18
CA LEU A 273 -16.53 -5.12 -17.41
C LEU A 273 -17.53 -3.97 -17.16
N GLU A 274 -18.59 -4.23 -16.42
CA GLU A 274 -19.61 -3.23 -16.07
C GLU A 274 -19.04 -2.07 -15.23
N GLN A 275 -18.18 -2.37 -14.26
CA GLN A 275 -17.47 -1.34 -13.49
C GLN A 275 -16.54 -0.51 -14.37
N VAL A 276 -15.83 -1.15 -15.31
CA VAL A 276 -14.99 -0.44 -16.29
C VAL A 276 -15.84 0.41 -17.24
N GLN A 277 -17.00 -0.06 -17.68
CA GLN A 277 -17.93 0.74 -18.48
C GLN A 277 -18.45 1.95 -17.70
N THR A 278 -18.82 1.77 -16.44
CA THR A 278 -19.34 2.83 -15.58
C THR A 278 -18.32 3.95 -15.39
N ILE A 279 -17.09 3.62 -14.99
CA ILE A 279 -16.04 4.63 -14.76
C ILE A 279 -15.62 5.36 -16.05
N TYR A 280 -15.64 4.67 -17.20
CA TYR A 280 -15.40 5.32 -18.48
C TYR A 280 -16.58 6.17 -18.94
N LYS A 281 -17.81 5.80 -18.59
CA LYS A 281 -19.00 6.62 -18.88
C LYS A 281 -18.95 7.94 -18.13
N GLU A 282 -18.53 7.91 -16.87
CA GLU A 282 -18.27 9.13 -16.10
C GLU A 282 -17.21 10.01 -16.75
N PHE A 283 -16.13 9.41 -17.25
CA PHE A 283 -15.07 10.11 -17.98
C PHE A 283 -15.55 10.72 -19.30
N GLU A 284 -16.37 10.00 -20.08
CA GLU A 284 -17.02 10.52 -21.29
C GLU A 284 -17.83 11.78 -20.99
N ASN A 285 -18.68 11.70 -19.97
CA ASN A 285 -19.57 12.79 -19.56
C ASN A 285 -18.78 14.03 -19.13
N ASP A 286 -17.74 13.85 -18.31
CA ASP A 286 -16.91 14.95 -17.81
C ASP A 286 -16.07 15.62 -18.90
N THR A 287 -15.60 14.85 -19.88
CA THR A 287 -14.72 15.34 -20.94
C THR A 287 -15.42 15.69 -22.24
N LYS A 288 -16.73 15.42 -22.32
CA LYS A 288 -17.57 15.60 -23.51
C LYS A 288 -16.94 14.93 -24.73
N ILE A 289 -16.56 13.66 -24.57
CA ILE A 289 -16.10 12.79 -25.65
C ILE A 289 -17.01 11.57 -25.72
N THR A 290 -17.02 10.91 -26.87
CA THR A 290 -17.69 9.62 -27.04
C THR A 290 -16.62 8.57 -27.31
N ILE A 291 -16.61 7.48 -26.53
CA ILE A 291 -15.68 6.37 -26.70
C ILE A 291 -16.47 5.19 -27.28
N ASP A 292 -15.97 4.61 -28.36
CA ASP A 292 -16.61 3.40 -28.90
C ASP A 292 -16.65 2.29 -27.82
N PRO A 293 -17.78 1.59 -27.62
CA PRO A 293 -17.88 0.53 -26.62
C PRO A 293 -16.83 -0.58 -26.80
N GLU A 294 -16.38 -0.82 -28.04
CA GLU A 294 -15.31 -1.76 -28.37
C GLU A 294 -13.96 -1.36 -27.77
N VAL A 295 -13.68 -0.06 -27.63
CA VAL A 295 -12.47 0.44 -26.96
C VAL A 295 -12.49 0.08 -25.48
N ILE A 296 -13.62 0.30 -24.80
CA ILE A 296 -13.80 -0.04 -23.38
C ILE A 296 -13.68 -1.56 -23.18
N LYS A 297 -14.29 -2.34 -24.07
CA LYS A 297 -14.20 -3.80 -24.07
C LYS A 297 -12.75 -4.28 -24.26
N ASP A 298 -12.01 -3.70 -25.19
CA ASP A 298 -10.61 -4.03 -25.43
C ASP A 298 -9.71 -3.63 -24.25
N ILE A 299 -9.94 -2.47 -23.63
CA ILE A 299 -9.27 -2.09 -22.36
C ILE A 299 -9.52 -3.17 -21.29
N TYR A 300 -10.77 -3.58 -21.08
CA TYR A 300 -11.08 -4.61 -20.11
C TYR A 300 -10.37 -5.93 -20.43
N ILE A 301 -10.40 -6.40 -21.69
CA ILE A 301 -9.74 -7.65 -22.11
C ILE A 301 -8.22 -7.59 -21.87
N ARG A 302 -7.56 -6.48 -22.25
CA ARG A 302 -6.10 -6.34 -22.11
C ARG A 302 -5.66 -6.22 -20.66
N THR A 303 -6.46 -5.58 -19.83
CA THR A 303 -6.11 -5.31 -18.42
C THR A 303 -6.65 -6.37 -17.47
N ASN A 304 -7.55 -7.23 -17.94
CA ASN A 304 -8.35 -8.14 -17.12
C ASN A 304 -8.99 -7.43 -15.92
N GLY A 305 -9.40 -6.16 -16.12
CA GLY A 305 -9.97 -5.30 -15.08
C GLY A 305 -9.00 -4.84 -13.98
N HIS A 306 -7.68 -5.03 -14.14
CA HIS A 306 -6.71 -4.61 -13.11
C HIS A 306 -6.76 -3.10 -12.89
N ALA A 307 -7.12 -2.67 -11.68
CA ALA A 307 -7.47 -1.29 -11.36
C ALA A 307 -6.46 -0.25 -11.88
N SER A 308 -5.17 -0.39 -11.56
CA SER A 308 -4.17 0.57 -12.05
C SER A 308 -3.96 0.53 -13.56
N LEU A 309 -4.12 -0.63 -14.22
CA LEU A 309 -3.95 -0.68 -15.68
C LEU A 309 -5.15 -0.02 -16.38
N VAL A 310 -6.36 -0.28 -15.90
CA VAL A 310 -7.59 0.38 -16.36
C VAL A 310 -7.47 1.90 -16.22
N CYS A 311 -7.04 2.39 -15.05
CA CYS A 311 -6.85 3.81 -14.82
C CYS A 311 -5.72 4.41 -15.66
N LEU A 312 -4.68 3.63 -15.97
CA LEU A 312 -3.57 4.08 -16.80
C LEU A 312 -3.97 4.23 -18.27
N CYS A 313 -4.82 3.33 -18.80
CA CYS A 313 -5.45 3.49 -20.11
C CYS A 313 -6.27 4.79 -20.17
N GLY A 314 -7.10 5.05 -19.15
CA GLY A 314 -7.93 6.26 -19.09
C GLY A 314 -7.08 7.52 -19.03
N LYS A 315 -6.00 7.48 -18.24
CA LYS A 315 -5.00 8.55 -18.19
C LYS A 315 -4.31 8.76 -19.54
N ALA A 316 -3.93 7.70 -20.23
CA ALA A 316 -3.27 7.78 -21.53
C ALA A 316 -4.21 8.38 -22.60
N ILE A 317 -5.47 7.95 -22.63
CA ILE A 317 -6.50 8.55 -23.50
C ILE A 317 -6.61 10.05 -23.22
N HIS A 318 -6.71 10.43 -21.94
CA HIS A 318 -6.84 11.83 -21.55
C HIS A 318 -5.66 12.70 -22.00
N LEU A 319 -4.43 12.19 -21.87
CA LEU A 319 -3.22 12.95 -22.14
C LEU A 319 -2.84 13.01 -23.62
N TYR A 320 -3.05 11.92 -24.36
CA TYR A 320 -2.49 11.76 -25.71
C TYR A 320 -3.56 11.78 -26.79
N LEU A 321 -4.74 11.22 -26.54
CA LEU A 321 -5.73 11.03 -27.60
C LEU A 321 -6.79 12.13 -27.65
N ILE A 322 -7.18 12.73 -26.52
CA ILE A 322 -8.24 13.76 -26.50
C ILE A 322 -7.92 14.94 -27.43
N SER A 323 -6.67 15.38 -27.50
CA SER A 323 -6.23 16.48 -28.37
C SER A 323 -6.25 16.12 -29.85
N GLU A 324 -6.18 14.84 -30.18
CA GLU A 324 -6.11 14.32 -31.56
C GLU A 324 -7.48 13.91 -32.11
N LEU A 325 -8.54 14.00 -31.29
CA LEU A 325 -9.89 13.62 -31.73
C LEU A 325 -10.41 14.59 -32.79
N ASN A 326 -11.17 14.02 -33.74
CA ASN A 326 -11.87 14.77 -34.79
C ASN A 326 -12.94 15.73 -34.23
N ARG A 327 -13.59 16.50 -35.12
CA ARG A 327 -14.66 17.46 -34.74
C ARG A 327 -15.79 16.84 -33.91
N ASN A 328 -16.06 15.55 -34.09
CA ASN A 328 -17.12 14.83 -33.37
C ASN A 328 -16.66 14.35 -31.98
N ARG A 329 -15.39 14.63 -31.59
CA ARG A 329 -14.77 14.24 -30.32
C ARG A 329 -15.00 12.76 -29.98
N LYS A 330 -14.96 11.92 -31.01
CA LYS A 330 -15.22 10.49 -30.91
C LYS A 330 -13.91 9.73 -30.97
N LEU A 331 -13.61 8.94 -29.94
CA LEU A 331 -12.53 7.98 -29.94
C LEU A 331 -13.01 6.69 -30.60
N SER A 332 -12.61 6.48 -31.86
CA SER A 332 -12.92 5.26 -32.58
C SER A 332 -12.05 4.09 -32.16
N PHE A 333 -12.54 2.86 -32.39
CA PHE A 333 -11.75 1.66 -32.16
C PHE A 333 -10.45 1.62 -32.98
N SER A 334 -10.45 2.12 -34.22
CA SER A 334 -9.26 2.18 -35.07
C SER A 334 -8.16 3.10 -34.51
N THR A 335 -8.53 4.30 -34.03
CA THR A 335 -7.59 5.23 -33.38
C THR A 335 -7.01 4.63 -32.11
N TRP A 336 -7.86 4.01 -31.28
CA TRP A 336 -7.41 3.30 -30.08
C TRP A 336 -6.43 2.17 -30.41
N LEU A 337 -6.76 1.31 -31.38
CA LEU A 337 -5.91 0.18 -31.74
C LEU A 337 -4.53 0.66 -32.23
N ASN A 338 -4.47 1.67 -33.09
CA ASN A 338 -3.22 2.25 -33.56
C ASN A 338 -2.37 2.78 -32.39
N PHE A 339 -2.99 3.50 -31.45
CA PHE A 339 -2.32 3.99 -30.26
C PHE A 339 -1.80 2.87 -29.35
N THR A 340 -2.58 1.78 -29.20
CA THR A 340 -2.13 0.64 -28.42
C THR A 340 -0.94 -0.09 -29.04
N ILE A 341 -0.85 -0.16 -30.36
CA ILE A 341 0.27 -0.81 -31.04
C ILE A 341 1.54 0.04 -30.89
N ASN A 342 1.42 1.37 -31.04
CA ASN A 342 2.58 2.24 -31.17
C ASN A 342 3.07 2.87 -29.87
N SER A 343 2.24 2.99 -28.82
CA SER A 343 2.57 3.91 -27.71
C SER A 343 2.15 3.46 -26.31
N ILE A 344 1.03 2.73 -26.16
CA ILE A 344 0.54 2.37 -24.81
C ILE A 344 1.55 1.51 -24.04
N HIS A 345 2.31 0.68 -24.75
CA HIS A 345 3.28 -0.25 -24.17
C HIS A 345 4.39 0.50 -23.43
N ASP A 346 4.99 1.49 -24.08
CA ASP A 346 6.05 2.32 -23.51
C ASP A 346 5.52 3.16 -22.34
N ILE A 347 4.32 3.73 -22.48
CA ILE A 347 3.68 4.51 -21.41
C ILE A 347 3.48 3.66 -20.15
N ILE A 348 3.11 2.40 -20.31
CA ILE A 348 2.92 1.48 -19.16
C ILE A 348 4.26 1.08 -18.57
N ALA A 349 5.24 0.72 -19.41
CA ALA A 349 6.56 0.30 -18.97
C ALA A 349 7.28 1.40 -18.18
N ASP A 350 7.13 2.66 -18.61
CA ASP A 350 7.75 3.81 -17.94
C ASP A 350 7.09 4.20 -16.62
N TYR A 351 5.90 3.71 -16.36
CA TYR A 351 5.20 4.05 -15.14
C TYR A 351 5.87 3.40 -13.92
N ASN A 352 6.26 4.21 -12.93
CA ASN A 352 7.20 3.82 -11.86
C ASN A 352 6.89 2.48 -11.15
N ILE A 353 5.62 2.15 -10.91
CA ILE A 353 5.25 0.86 -10.31
C ILE A 353 5.57 -0.31 -11.24
N PHE A 354 5.21 -0.21 -12.52
CA PHE A 354 5.47 -1.24 -13.52
C PHE A 354 6.95 -1.28 -13.88
N LYS A 355 7.62 -0.13 -14.00
CA LYS A 355 9.07 -0.05 -14.16
C LYS A 355 9.82 -0.79 -13.05
N LYS A 356 9.45 -0.55 -11.78
CA LYS A 356 10.03 -1.28 -10.64
C LYS A 356 9.75 -2.77 -10.72
N MET A 357 8.53 -3.16 -11.11
CA MET A 357 8.16 -4.57 -11.28
C MET A 357 9.01 -5.23 -12.37
N ILE A 358 9.15 -4.60 -13.54
CA ILE A 358 9.99 -5.06 -14.65
C ILE A 358 11.45 -5.18 -14.22
N ILE A 359 11.99 -4.19 -13.49
CA ILE A 359 13.36 -4.23 -12.94
C ILE A 359 13.53 -5.39 -11.95
N THR A 360 12.56 -5.62 -11.06
CA THR A 360 12.61 -6.74 -10.11
C THR A 360 12.59 -8.08 -10.84
N LEU A 361 11.79 -8.20 -11.90
CA LEU A 361 11.68 -9.43 -12.69
C LEU A 361 12.95 -9.68 -13.52
N THR A 362 13.52 -8.66 -14.16
CA THR A 362 14.79 -8.79 -14.92
C THR A 362 15.98 -9.13 -14.03
N LYS A 363 15.96 -8.74 -12.75
CA LYS A 363 17.02 -9.12 -11.79
C LYS A 363 16.94 -10.58 -11.33
N LYS A 364 15.80 -11.25 -11.46
CA LYS A 364 15.69 -12.68 -11.15
C LYS A 364 16.16 -13.47 -12.38
N LYS A 365 17.37 -14.06 -12.30
CA LYS A 365 17.99 -14.85 -13.38
C LYS A 365 17.09 -15.94 -13.97
N GLU A 366 16.10 -16.42 -13.23
CA GLU A 366 15.13 -17.45 -13.64
C GLU A 366 13.98 -16.93 -14.52
N VAL A 367 13.82 -15.61 -14.68
CA VAL A 367 12.69 -14.99 -15.41
C VAL A 367 13.14 -14.34 -16.73
N ILE A 368 14.45 -14.29 -16.99
CA ILE A 368 15.05 -13.74 -18.22
C ILE A 368 14.39 -14.31 -19.50
N PRO A 369 14.15 -15.63 -19.62
CA PRO A 369 13.53 -16.17 -20.82
C PRO A 369 12.09 -15.67 -21.05
N ALA A 370 11.35 -15.27 -20.02
CA ALA A 370 9.98 -14.76 -20.19
C ALA A 370 9.93 -13.29 -20.61
N ILE A 371 11.01 -12.54 -20.35
CA ILE A 371 11.13 -11.10 -20.61
C ILE A 371 11.73 -10.85 -21.98
N GLU A 372 12.64 -11.71 -22.46
CA GLU A 372 13.23 -11.61 -23.82
C GLU A 372 12.21 -11.89 -24.96
N PHE A 373 11.01 -12.39 -24.62
CA PHE A 373 9.88 -12.53 -25.55
C PHE A 373 8.78 -11.48 -25.37
N LEU A 374 9.01 -10.41 -24.60
CA LEU A 374 8.16 -9.22 -24.56
C LEU A 374 8.58 -8.25 -25.66
#